data_AF-A0A0J8GR51-F1
#
_entry.id   AF-A0A0J8GR51-F1
#
_cell.length_a   1.000
_cell.length_b   1.000
_cell.length_c   1.000
_cell.angle_alpha   90.00
_cell.angle_beta   90.00
_cell.angle_gamma   90.00
#
_symmetry.space_group_name_H-M   'P 1'
#
loop_
_entity.id
_entity.type
_entity.pdbx_description
1 polymer ?
#
loop_
_entity_poly.entity_id
_entity_poly.type
_entity_poly.pdbx_seq_one_letter_code
_entity_poly.pdbx_strand_id
1 'polypeptide(L)'
;MKNFTLYLGCIFTVSLSFNVFSVQLHPKLNPQNSSWDDTSKTITINKSVVFGNDKDKEAFYWNIPKAVKKVILGKDVTITGGFRFTDQAEITGLDRDSSIIYGTETYAWARGKNKKQDPGTSCKNGPKGDDIVHDCEKWSYGAISVIGKAPKHLRYKVSNLTIINPRTYAITSQNHAFDIDRVTILNTRIDDTQSNSDGIGGGPNTRITNTKIDTWDDAIKLYKDGMHVENVTIIHNGNGAPFQFGWSNKKPANFYLKNILVKQGIPKQRDKRYNLALFTNSGGTVSPSVTIDGLAVEYTDQTKMNIRGSKPTAMPLVYIRGTEKTKVELKHVENSPLHLKVDQLHIGKGEVKTNFKLPTLNNRQAEITGCRC
;
A
#
# COMPACT_ATOMS: atom_id res chain seq x y z
N MET A 1 3.22 -56.40 -67.84
CA MET A 1 3.26 -54.95 -67.52
C MET A 1 2.23 -54.70 -66.43
N LYS A 2 2.67 -54.39 -65.19
CA LYS A 2 1.79 -54.13 -64.05
C LYS A 2 1.67 -52.61 -63.87
N ASN A 3 0.46 -52.09 -64.01
CA ASN A 3 0.16 -50.67 -63.82
C ASN A 3 0.14 -50.35 -62.32
N PHE A 4 0.98 -49.40 -61.89
CA PHE A 4 0.96 -48.83 -60.56
C PHE A 4 0.18 -47.51 -60.60
N THR A 5 -0.98 -47.49 -59.94
CA THR A 5 -1.78 -46.28 -59.74
C THR A 5 -1.28 -45.58 -58.47
N LEU A 6 -0.67 -44.41 -58.64
CA LEU A 6 -0.16 -43.58 -57.55
C LEU A 6 -1.31 -42.71 -57.00
N TYR A 7 -1.74 -42.97 -55.76
CA TYR A 7 -2.68 -42.09 -55.05
C TYR A 7 -1.92 -40.93 -54.42
N LEU A 8 -2.12 -39.73 -54.96
CA LEU A 8 -1.62 -38.47 -54.41
C LEU A 8 -2.52 -38.06 -53.24
N GLY A 9 -2.12 -38.40 -52.01
CA GLY A 9 -2.81 -37.95 -50.80
C GLY A 9 -2.57 -36.46 -50.56
N CYS A 10 -3.61 -35.63 -50.73
CA CYS A 10 -3.60 -34.23 -50.29
C CYS A 10 -3.50 -34.16 -48.76
N ILE A 11 -2.30 -33.87 -48.25
CA ILE A 11 -2.09 -33.53 -46.84
C ILE A 11 -2.54 -32.07 -46.66
N PHE A 12 -3.74 -31.88 -46.10
CA PHE A 12 -4.17 -30.57 -45.59
C PHE A 12 -3.36 -30.25 -44.33
N THR A 13 -2.31 -29.44 -44.47
CA THR A 13 -1.67 -28.79 -43.32
C THR A 13 -2.58 -27.69 -42.79
N VAL A 14 -3.33 -27.97 -41.73
CA VAL A 14 -4.03 -26.94 -40.94
C VAL A 14 -2.94 -26.17 -40.20
N SER A 15 -2.56 -24.99 -40.71
CA SER A 15 -1.70 -24.06 -39.98
C SER A 15 -2.47 -23.53 -38.78
N LEU A 16 -2.18 -24.07 -37.60
CA LEU A 16 -2.58 -23.47 -36.34
C LEU A 16 -1.87 -22.13 -36.21
N SER A 17 -2.56 -21.04 -36.54
CA SER A 17 -2.12 -19.69 -36.26
C SER A 17 -2.08 -19.51 -34.75
N PHE A 18 -0.88 -19.60 -34.16
CA PHE A 18 -0.67 -19.19 -32.79
C PHE A 18 -1.01 -17.70 -32.69
N ASN A 19 -2.07 -17.37 -31.95
CA ASN A 19 -2.42 -15.99 -31.63
C ASN A 19 -1.29 -15.38 -30.80
N VAL A 20 -0.38 -14.69 -31.47
CA VAL A 20 0.63 -13.84 -30.84
C VAL A 20 -0.08 -12.57 -30.40
N PHE A 21 0.06 -12.20 -29.12
CA PHE A 21 -0.48 -10.95 -28.61
C PHE A 21 0.08 -9.76 -29.41
N SER A 22 -0.76 -8.80 -29.79
CA SER A 22 -0.34 -7.56 -30.46
C SER A 22 0.50 -6.65 -29.56
N VAL A 23 0.60 -6.97 -28.27
CA VAL A 23 1.33 -6.24 -27.24
C VAL A 23 2.33 -7.17 -26.56
N GLN A 24 3.54 -6.66 -26.30
CA GLN A 24 4.54 -7.38 -25.51
C GLN A 24 4.09 -7.48 -24.04
N LEU A 25 3.51 -8.61 -23.67
CA LEU A 25 3.14 -8.92 -22.29
C LEU A 25 4.34 -9.41 -21.47
N HIS A 26 4.15 -9.56 -20.15
CA HIS A 26 5.12 -10.24 -19.31
C HIS A 26 5.38 -11.68 -19.84
N PRO A 27 6.63 -12.19 -19.85
CA PRO A 27 6.95 -13.52 -20.42
C PRO A 27 6.19 -14.71 -19.79
N LYS A 28 5.62 -14.50 -18.61
CA LYS A 28 4.83 -15.50 -17.87
C LYS A 28 3.33 -15.44 -18.19
N LEU A 29 2.88 -14.44 -18.94
CA LEU A 29 1.51 -14.33 -19.44
C LEU A 29 1.46 -14.90 -20.86
N ASN A 30 0.63 -15.93 -21.05
CA ASN A 30 0.47 -16.66 -22.30
C ASN A 30 -1.01 -17.03 -22.50
N PRO A 31 -1.41 -17.51 -23.70
CA PRO A 31 -2.81 -17.86 -23.96
C PRO A 31 -3.40 -18.94 -23.04
N GLN A 32 -2.57 -19.71 -22.32
CA GLN A 32 -3.02 -20.76 -21.40
C GLN A 32 -3.45 -20.21 -20.03
N ASN A 33 -2.98 -19.02 -19.65
CA ASN A 33 -3.27 -18.38 -18.36
C ASN A 33 -3.84 -16.96 -18.47
N SER A 34 -3.90 -16.41 -19.69
CA SER A 34 -4.36 -15.04 -19.91
C SER A 34 -5.03 -14.87 -21.27
N SER A 35 -5.88 -13.86 -21.38
CA SER A 35 -6.58 -13.49 -22.61
C SER A 35 -6.49 -11.98 -22.86
N TRP A 36 -6.16 -11.61 -24.08
CA TRP A 36 -6.07 -10.21 -24.54
C TRP A 36 -7.30 -9.84 -25.36
N ASP A 37 -7.92 -8.72 -25.02
CA ASP A 37 -8.94 -8.06 -25.83
C ASP A 37 -8.33 -6.79 -26.46
N ASP A 38 -8.13 -6.84 -27.77
CA ASP A 38 -7.53 -5.73 -28.52
C ASP A 38 -8.47 -4.52 -28.64
N THR A 39 -9.78 -4.70 -28.52
CA THR A 39 -10.76 -3.61 -28.62
C THR A 39 -10.71 -2.76 -27.36
N SER A 40 -10.82 -3.39 -26.20
CA SER A 40 -10.78 -2.69 -24.91
C SER A 40 -9.37 -2.44 -24.38
N LYS A 41 -8.35 -3.01 -25.05
CA LYS A 41 -6.95 -3.01 -24.61
C LYS A 41 -6.80 -3.59 -23.19
N THR A 42 -7.52 -4.68 -22.95
CA THR A 42 -7.62 -5.36 -21.65
C THR A 42 -6.90 -6.69 -21.67
N ILE A 43 -6.12 -6.96 -20.63
CA ILE A 43 -5.55 -8.28 -20.35
C ILE A 43 -6.23 -8.86 -19.13
N THR A 44 -6.83 -10.03 -19.28
CA THR A 44 -7.40 -10.80 -18.18
C THR A 44 -6.48 -11.96 -17.86
N ILE A 45 -6.03 -12.06 -16.61
CA ILE A 45 -5.22 -13.17 -16.11
C ILE A 45 -6.18 -14.15 -15.42
N ASN A 46 -6.40 -15.30 -16.06
CA ASN A 46 -7.44 -16.27 -15.69
C ASN A 46 -6.91 -17.43 -14.83
N LYS A 47 -5.58 -17.53 -14.66
CA LYS A 47 -4.93 -18.54 -13.80
C LYS A 47 -3.79 -17.90 -13.03
N SER A 48 -3.46 -18.44 -11.86
CA SER A 48 -2.34 -17.99 -11.04
C SER A 48 -1.01 -18.05 -11.80
N VAL A 49 -0.18 -17.02 -11.61
CA VAL A 49 1.11 -16.86 -12.30
C VAL A 49 2.17 -16.35 -11.33
N VAL A 50 3.41 -16.81 -11.51
CA VAL A 50 4.60 -16.29 -10.82
C VAL A 50 5.45 -15.53 -11.84
N PHE A 51 5.63 -14.22 -11.67
CA PHE A 51 6.41 -13.40 -12.60
C PHE A 51 7.92 -13.66 -12.51
N GLY A 52 8.46 -13.62 -11.30
CA GLY A 52 9.87 -13.86 -11.02
C GLY A 52 10.07 -14.55 -9.68
N ASN A 53 11.32 -14.79 -9.31
CA ASN A 53 11.65 -15.36 -8.00
C ASN A 53 12.01 -14.26 -6.99
N ASP A 54 12.09 -14.64 -5.71
CA ASP A 54 12.31 -13.70 -4.62
C ASP A 54 13.66 -12.94 -4.66
N LYS A 55 14.67 -13.54 -5.30
CA LYS A 55 16.02 -12.98 -5.43
C LYS A 55 16.15 -12.00 -6.58
N ASP A 56 15.31 -12.14 -7.61
CA ASP A 56 15.32 -11.25 -8.76
C ASP A 56 14.51 -10.00 -8.46
N LYS A 57 15.23 -8.89 -8.36
CA LYS A 57 14.67 -7.57 -8.08
C LYS A 57 13.77 -7.08 -9.21
N GLU A 58 14.10 -7.35 -10.47
CA GLU A 58 13.38 -6.76 -11.62
C GLU A 58 12.40 -7.72 -12.26
N ALA A 59 12.77 -9.00 -12.44
CA ALA A 59 11.88 -9.99 -13.07
C ALA A 59 10.63 -10.30 -12.22
N PHE A 60 10.62 -9.91 -10.95
CA PHE A 60 9.43 -10.00 -10.10
C PHE A 60 8.33 -9.00 -10.48
N TYR A 61 8.68 -7.93 -11.21
CA TYR A 61 7.74 -6.86 -11.55
C TYR A 61 7.42 -6.86 -13.03
N TRP A 62 6.14 -6.66 -13.34
CA TRP A 62 5.72 -6.34 -14.69
C TRP A 62 5.53 -4.83 -14.87
N ASN A 63 6.37 -4.25 -15.73
CA ASN A 63 6.14 -2.90 -16.27
C ASN A 63 5.00 -2.98 -17.30
N ILE A 64 3.81 -2.52 -16.91
CA ILE A 64 2.61 -2.59 -17.74
C ILE A 64 2.82 -1.73 -18.99
N PRO A 65 2.81 -2.31 -20.21
CA PRO A 65 3.00 -1.56 -21.44
C PRO A 65 1.93 -0.49 -21.61
N LYS A 66 2.29 0.66 -22.20
CA LYS A 66 1.35 1.78 -22.44
C LYS A 66 0.09 1.39 -23.23
N ALA A 67 0.21 0.34 -24.05
CA ALA A 67 -0.87 -0.19 -24.86
C ALA A 67 -1.96 -0.88 -24.01
N VAL A 68 -1.63 -1.39 -22.82
CA VAL A 68 -2.58 -2.02 -21.90
C VAL A 68 -3.29 -0.93 -21.09
N LYS A 69 -4.61 -0.90 -21.16
CA LYS A 69 -5.44 0.07 -20.41
C LYS A 69 -6.07 -0.53 -19.16
N LYS A 70 -6.24 -1.85 -19.14
CA LYS A 70 -6.81 -2.56 -17.99
C LYS A 70 -6.18 -3.93 -17.81
N VAL A 71 -5.84 -4.25 -16.57
CA VAL A 71 -5.42 -5.57 -16.12
C VAL A 71 -6.53 -6.11 -15.20
N ILE A 72 -7.07 -7.28 -15.53
CA ILE A 72 -8.08 -7.96 -14.73
C ILE A 72 -7.47 -9.23 -14.14
N LEU A 73 -7.55 -9.38 -12.82
CA LEU A 73 -7.21 -10.62 -12.12
C LEU A 73 -8.49 -11.43 -11.97
N GLY A 74 -8.50 -12.66 -12.45
CA GLY A 74 -9.64 -13.57 -12.30
C GLY A 74 -9.98 -13.85 -10.84
N LYS A 75 -11.16 -14.42 -10.61
CA LYS A 75 -11.50 -15.02 -9.32
C LYS A 75 -10.56 -16.19 -9.03
N ASP A 76 -10.15 -16.37 -7.78
CA ASP A 76 -9.23 -17.43 -7.34
C ASP A 76 -7.86 -17.41 -8.05
N VAL A 77 -7.45 -16.23 -8.55
CA VAL A 77 -6.16 -16.02 -9.22
C VAL A 77 -5.20 -15.32 -8.26
N THR A 78 -4.04 -15.94 -8.05
CA THR A 78 -2.91 -15.34 -7.34
C THR A 78 -1.79 -15.00 -8.31
N ILE A 79 -1.40 -13.72 -8.33
CA ILE A 79 -0.19 -13.25 -9.00
C ILE A 79 0.91 -13.14 -7.96
N THR A 80 1.93 -14.00 -8.04
CA THR A 80 3.16 -13.83 -7.27
C THR A 80 4.10 -12.91 -8.05
N GLY A 81 4.13 -11.65 -7.66
CA GLY A 81 4.78 -10.59 -8.43
C GLY A 81 4.32 -9.20 -8.00
N GLY A 82 4.81 -8.19 -8.72
CA GLY A 82 4.34 -6.82 -8.60
C GLY A 82 4.03 -6.18 -9.95
N PHE A 83 3.26 -5.09 -9.92
CA PHE A 83 2.91 -4.32 -11.11
C PHE A 83 3.48 -2.91 -11.04
N ARG A 84 3.94 -2.42 -12.18
CA ARG A 84 4.44 -1.06 -12.35
C ARG A 84 3.70 -0.39 -13.49
N PHE A 85 2.91 0.63 -13.16
CA PHE A 85 2.29 1.47 -14.16
C PHE A 85 3.35 2.30 -14.88
N THR A 86 3.27 2.31 -16.21
CA THR A 86 4.11 3.16 -17.08
C THR A 86 3.31 4.26 -17.78
N ASP A 87 1.97 4.13 -17.77
CA ASP A 87 0.97 5.03 -18.35
C ASP A 87 -0.37 4.82 -17.62
N GLN A 88 -1.38 5.63 -17.93
CA GLN A 88 -2.71 5.49 -17.35
C GLN A 88 -3.29 4.11 -17.67
N ALA A 89 -3.57 3.35 -16.60
CA ALA A 89 -4.24 2.07 -16.65
C ALA A 89 -4.95 1.77 -15.32
N GLU A 90 -5.74 0.70 -15.33
CA GLU A 90 -6.43 0.13 -14.18
C GLU A 90 -5.93 -1.29 -13.91
N ILE A 91 -5.76 -1.64 -12.63
CA ILE A 91 -5.63 -3.03 -12.17
C ILE A 91 -6.84 -3.34 -11.30
N THR A 92 -7.60 -4.37 -11.65
CA THR A 92 -8.78 -4.75 -10.87
C THR A 92 -8.88 -6.26 -10.70
N GLY A 93 -9.36 -6.72 -9.55
CA GLY A 93 -9.77 -8.11 -9.37
C GLY A 93 -11.24 -8.32 -9.70
N LEU A 94 -11.60 -9.51 -10.18
CA LEU A 94 -13.00 -9.90 -10.30
C LEU A 94 -13.63 -10.18 -8.93
N ASP A 95 -12.82 -10.50 -7.93
CA ASP A 95 -13.27 -10.77 -6.57
C ASP A 95 -12.24 -10.27 -5.55
N ARG A 96 -12.68 -9.45 -4.59
CA ARG A 96 -11.77 -8.78 -3.64
C ARG A 96 -10.93 -9.78 -2.84
N ASP A 97 -11.52 -10.89 -2.42
CA ASP A 97 -10.90 -11.79 -1.44
C ASP A 97 -10.05 -12.87 -2.12
N SER A 98 -10.35 -13.23 -3.37
CA SER A 98 -9.66 -14.30 -4.11
C SER A 98 -8.81 -13.83 -5.30
N SER A 99 -8.95 -12.59 -5.77
CA SER A 99 -8.01 -11.97 -6.71
C SER A 99 -6.83 -11.37 -5.94
N ILE A 100 -5.71 -12.11 -5.89
CA ILE A 100 -4.60 -11.83 -4.98
C ILE A 100 -3.35 -11.38 -5.75
N ILE A 101 -2.70 -10.34 -5.24
CA ILE A 101 -1.30 -10.02 -5.53
C ILE A 101 -0.48 -10.41 -4.31
N TYR A 102 0.37 -11.42 -4.48
CA TYR A 102 1.21 -11.95 -3.43
C TYR A 102 2.67 -11.54 -3.65
N GLY A 103 3.28 -10.96 -2.61
CA GLY A 103 4.67 -10.49 -2.63
C GLY A 103 5.66 -11.60 -2.31
N THR A 104 5.95 -11.80 -1.02
CA THR A 104 6.99 -12.74 -0.56
C THR A 104 6.84 -13.16 0.90
N GLU A 105 7.26 -14.36 1.28
CA GLU A 105 7.43 -14.73 2.69
C GLU A 105 8.72 -14.12 3.29
N THR A 106 9.62 -13.55 2.48
CA THR A 106 10.90 -13.05 2.96
C THR A 106 10.73 -11.78 3.80
N TYR A 107 10.98 -11.95 5.08
CA TYR A 107 11.10 -10.86 6.04
C TYR A 107 12.32 -9.98 5.73
N ALA A 108 12.12 -8.66 5.81
CA ALA A 108 13.13 -7.63 5.54
C ALA A 108 13.78 -7.75 4.16
N TRP A 109 13.01 -8.16 3.13
CA TRP A 109 13.51 -8.42 1.77
C TRP A 109 14.49 -7.36 1.26
N ALA A 110 14.16 -6.07 1.43
CA ALA A 110 14.99 -4.96 0.97
C ALA A 110 16.42 -4.95 1.55
N ARG A 111 16.61 -5.53 2.74
CA ARG A 111 17.86 -5.56 3.50
C ARG A 111 18.71 -6.82 3.25
N GLY A 112 18.41 -7.56 2.20
CA GLY A 112 19.22 -8.72 1.84
C GLY A 112 19.09 -9.93 2.75
N LYS A 113 20.06 -10.83 2.63
CA LYS A 113 20.08 -12.13 3.28
C LYS A 113 20.25 -12.01 4.79
N ASN A 114 21.04 -11.04 5.25
CA ASN A 114 21.32 -10.81 6.67
C ASN A 114 20.19 -10.05 7.39
N LYS A 115 19.21 -9.51 6.66
CA LYS A 115 18.04 -8.73 7.15
C LYS A 115 18.42 -7.44 7.88
N LYS A 116 19.63 -6.93 7.65
CA LYS A 116 20.20 -5.75 8.30
C LYS A 116 20.63 -4.79 7.22
N GLN A 117 20.32 -3.51 7.44
CA GLN A 117 20.80 -2.49 6.52
C GLN A 117 22.32 -2.37 6.63
N ASP A 118 23.00 -2.48 5.50
CA ASP A 118 24.45 -2.42 5.46
C ASP A 118 24.95 -0.97 5.61
N PRO A 119 26.12 -0.78 6.26
CA PRO A 119 26.72 0.55 6.41
C PRO A 119 26.92 1.24 5.06
N GLY A 120 26.50 2.50 4.99
CA GLY A 120 26.65 3.33 3.78
C GLY A 120 25.51 3.20 2.75
N THR A 121 24.58 2.26 2.93
CA THR A 121 23.34 2.20 2.15
C THR A 121 22.56 3.49 2.32
N SER A 122 22.32 4.18 1.21
CA SER A 122 21.63 5.47 1.20
C SER A 122 21.10 5.81 -0.18
N CYS A 123 20.24 6.82 -0.26
CA CYS A 123 19.71 7.29 -1.53
C CYS A 123 20.77 7.87 -2.48
N LYS A 124 21.91 8.30 -1.94
CA LYS A 124 23.05 8.79 -2.75
C LYS A 124 23.93 7.63 -3.23
N ASN A 125 24.15 6.63 -2.39
CA ASN A 125 25.16 5.60 -2.65
C ASN A 125 24.58 4.30 -3.21
N GLY A 126 23.25 4.15 -3.25
CA GLY A 126 22.61 2.89 -3.58
C GLY A 126 22.58 1.91 -2.39
N PRO A 127 22.10 0.67 -2.61
CA PRO A 127 22.34 -0.43 -1.69
C PRO A 127 23.84 -0.77 -1.58
N LYS A 128 24.25 -1.33 -0.45
CA LYS A 128 25.60 -1.83 -0.17
C LYS A 128 25.55 -3.26 0.35
N GLY A 129 26.69 -3.94 0.30
CA GLY A 129 26.84 -5.33 0.73
C GLY A 129 25.78 -6.25 0.12
N ASP A 130 24.90 -6.81 0.95
CA ASP A 130 23.80 -7.68 0.53
C ASP A 130 22.42 -7.00 0.47
N ASP A 131 22.31 -5.71 0.82
CA ASP A 131 21.07 -4.94 0.63
C ASP A 131 20.60 -5.02 -0.83
N ILE A 132 19.29 -5.23 -1.02
CA ILE A 132 18.69 -5.32 -2.37
C ILE A 132 18.24 -3.94 -2.86
N VAL A 133 17.63 -3.14 -1.98
CA VAL A 133 17.16 -1.78 -2.27
C VAL A 133 17.37 -0.85 -1.09
N HIS A 134 17.75 0.40 -1.36
CA HIS A 134 17.82 1.43 -0.34
C HIS A 134 16.47 2.12 -0.11
N ASP A 135 16.33 2.90 0.96
CA ASP A 135 15.05 3.52 1.37
C ASP A 135 14.33 4.31 0.27
N CYS A 136 15.01 5.19 -0.47
CA CYS A 136 14.36 5.95 -1.55
C CYS A 136 13.95 5.09 -2.75
N GLU A 137 14.54 3.91 -2.96
CA GLU A 137 14.19 2.99 -4.03
C GLU A 137 12.90 2.21 -3.71
N LYS A 138 12.64 1.90 -2.42
CA LYS A 138 11.50 1.07 -1.97
C LYS A 138 10.15 1.47 -2.55
N TRP A 139 9.98 2.75 -2.91
CA TRP A 139 8.78 3.31 -3.57
C TRP A 139 8.46 2.68 -4.93
N SER A 140 9.45 2.10 -5.60
CA SER A 140 9.34 1.43 -6.90
C SER A 140 9.23 -0.10 -6.79
N TYR A 141 9.26 -0.63 -5.56
CA TYR A 141 9.26 -2.08 -5.30
C TYR A 141 8.07 -2.51 -4.45
N GLY A 142 7.04 -1.67 -4.35
CA GLY A 142 5.76 -2.08 -3.77
C GLY A 142 5.00 -3.05 -4.68
N ALA A 143 3.99 -3.75 -4.14
CA ALA A 143 3.18 -4.69 -4.93
C ALA A 143 2.54 -4.02 -6.15
N ILE A 144 2.09 -2.77 -5.99
CA ILE A 144 1.70 -1.90 -7.10
C ILE A 144 2.46 -0.57 -6.96
N SER A 145 3.12 -0.13 -8.04
CA SER A 145 3.74 1.20 -8.06
C SER A 145 3.61 1.91 -9.40
N VAL A 146 3.92 3.21 -9.42
CA VAL A 146 4.03 3.99 -10.66
C VAL A 146 5.48 4.36 -10.88
N ILE A 147 6.02 4.06 -12.06
CA ILE A 147 7.41 4.42 -12.38
C ILE A 147 7.57 5.94 -12.39
N GLY A 148 8.72 6.45 -11.94
CA GLY A 148 8.94 7.89 -11.78
C GLY A 148 8.79 8.72 -13.06
N LYS A 149 8.97 8.09 -14.23
CA LYS A 149 8.85 8.71 -15.56
C LYS A 149 7.44 8.67 -16.17
N ALA A 150 6.45 8.08 -15.48
CA ALA A 150 5.09 8.09 -15.98
C ALA A 150 4.52 9.53 -15.98
N PRO A 151 3.49 9.83 -16.78
CA PRO A 151 2.94 11.19 -16.81
C PRO A 151 2.24 11.55 -15.48
N LYS A 152 2.65 12.68 -14.88
CA LYS A 152 2.20 13.12 -13.54
C LYS A 152 0.75 13.62 -13.47
N HIS A 153 0.19 14.02 -14.60
CA HIS A 153 -1.20 14.52 -14.67
C HIS A 153 -2.24 13.39 -14.77
N LEU A 154 -1.80 12.15 -15.00
CA LEU A 154 -2.67 11.00 -15.11
C LEU A 154 -3.05 10.46 -13.73
N ARG A 155 -4.16 9.72 -13.70
CA ARG A 155 -4.66 9.01 -12.53
C ARG A 155 -4.60 7.51 -12.79
N TYR A 156 -4.17 6.75 -11.80
CA TYR A 156 -3.97 5.30 -11.89
C TYR A 156 -4.98 4.61 -10.98
N LYS A 157 -5.56 3.51 -11.43
CA LYS A 157 -6.66 2.86 -10.70
C LYS A 157 -6.26 1.48 -10.18
N VAL A 158 -6.62 1.20 -8.93
CA VAL A 158 -6.47 -0.12 -8.31
C VAL A 158 -7.77 -0.46 -7.60
N SER A 159 -8.39 -1.60 -7.91
CA SER A 159 -9.64 -1.95 -7.24
C SER A 159 -9.93 -3.43 -7.04
N ASN A 160 -10.80 -3.71 -6.07
CA ASN A 160 -11.47 -5.00 -5.88
C ASN A 160 -10.50 -6.21 -5.84
N LEU A 161 -9.42 -6.11 -5.06
CA LEU A 161 -8.39 -7.16 -4.95
C LEU A 161 -7.74 -7.17 -3.56
N THR A 162 -6.99 -8.23 -3.27
CA THR A 162 -6.20 -8.36 -2.04
C THR A 162 -4.69 -8.34 -2.35
N ILE A 163 -3.92 -7.61 -1.55
CA ILE A 163 -2.45 -7.60 -1.58
C ILE A 163 -1.95 -8.29 -0.31
N ILE A 164 -1.13 -9.32 -0.46
CA ILE A 164 -0.57 -10.09 0.66
C ILE A 164 0.96 -10.02 0.62
N ASN A 165 1.56 -9.69 1.77
CA ASN A 165 2.99 -9.75 2.02
C ASN A 165 3.84 -9.04 0.95
N PRO A 166 3.58 -7.74 0.65
CA PRO A 166 4.41 -7.01 -0.30
C PRO A 166 5.90 -7.06 0.09
N ARG A 167 6.80 -7.01 -0.90
CA ARG A 167 8.26 -6.98 -0.69
C ARG A 167 8.72 -5.75 0.10
N THR A 168 8.10 -4.61 -0.22
CA THR A 168 8.21 -3.37 0.52
C THR A 168 6.80 -2.85 0.77
N TYR A 169 6.39 -1.76 0.14
CA TYR A 169 5.09 -1.12 0.31
C TYR A 169 3.98 -1.87 -0.45
N ALA A 170 2.71 -1.68 -0.08
CA ALA A 170 1.60 -2.28 -0.84
C ALA A 170 1.31 -1.51 -2.13
N ILE A 171 0.92 -0.23 -2.02
CA ILE A 171 0.61 0.62 -3.19
C ILE A 171 1.32 1.95 -3.07
N THR A 172 2.27 2.23 -3.97
CA THR A 172 3.09 3.44 -3.87
C THR A 172 3.37 4.22 -5.13
N SER A 173 3.33 5.54 -4.99
CA SER A 173 3.85 6.49 -5.96
C SER A 173 4.35 7.74 -5.25
N GLN A 174 5.50 8.24 -5.68
CA GLN A 174 6.04 9.47 -5.10
C GLN A 174 5.26 10.73 -5.52
N ASN A 175 4.65 10.72 -6.71
CA ASN A 175 4.15 11.95 -7.35
C ASN A 175 2.85 11.76 -8.14
N HIS A 176 2.31 10.55 -8.26
CA HIS A 176 1.15 10.25 -9.10
C HIS A 176 -0.09 9.97 -8.25
N ALA A 177 -1.23 10.49 -8.67
CA ALA A 177 -2.49 10.27 -8.00
C ALA A 177 -3.02 8.85 -8.27
N PHE A 178 -3.57 8.22 -7.24
CA PHE A 178 -4.34 6.98 -7.41
C PHE A 178 -5.83 7.20 -7.13
N ASP A 179 -6.66 6.34 -7.74
CA ASP A 179 -7.98 5.98 -7.24
C ASP A 179 -7.92 4.52 -6.78
N ILE A 180 -7.97 4.30 -5.46
CA ILE A 180 -7.86 3.00 -4.81
C ILE A 180 -9.19 2.68 -4.16
N ASP A 181 -9.84 1.60 -4.58
CA ASP A 181 -11.18 1.24 -4.08
C ASP A 181 -11.32 -0.26 -3.79
N ARG A 182 -11.94 -0.62 -2.67
CA ARG A 182 -12.22 -2.03 -2.32
C ARG A 182 -10.96 -2.91 -2.33
N VAL A 183 -9.88 -2.40 -1.74
CA VAL A 183 -8.63 -3.15 -1.61
C VAL A 183 -8.47 -3.68 -0.19
N THR A 184 -7.92 -4.88 -0.05
CA THR A 184 -7.46 -5.42 1.23
C THR A 184 -5.94 -5.56 1.18
N ILE A 185 -5.24 -4.99 2.17
CA ILE A 185 -3.78 -5.11 2.30
C ILE A 185 -3.51 -5.89 3.58
N LEU A 186 -2.76 -7.00 3.46
CA LEU A 186 -2.39 -7.86 4.57
C LEU A 186 -0.87 -8.06 4.59
N ASN A 187 -0.29 -7.95 5.77
CA ASN A 187 1.02 -8.51 6.06
C ASN A 187 0.88 -9.59 7.13
N THR A 188 0.89 -10.85 6.69
CA THR A 188 0.78 -12.03 7.55
C THR A 188 2.10 -12.42 8.21
N ARG A 189 3.21 -11.74 7.87
CA ARG A 189 4.51 -11.91 8.52
C ARG A 189 4.44 -11.22 9.90
N ILE A 190 4.20 -12.01 10.95
CA ILE A 190 4.07 -11.50 12.32
C ILE A 190 5.35 -10.79 12.79
N ASP A 191 5.16 -9.64 13.44
CA ASP A 191 6.23 -8.75 13.92
C ASP A 191 7.16 -8.24 12.81
N ASP A 192 6.62 -7.99 11.61
CA ASP A 192 7.36 -7.52 10.44
C ASP A 192 7.68 -6.02 10.41
N THR A 193 8.43 -5.60 11.41
CA THR A 193 8.84 -4.21 11.60
C THR A 193 10.02 -3.79 10.72
N GLN A 194 10.49 -4.63 9.79
CA GLN A 194 11.73 -4.38 9.03
C GLN A 194 11.58 -4.51 7.51
N SER A 195 10.52 -5.14 7.00
CA SER A 195 10.25 -5.17 5.55
C SER A 195 9.84 -3.83 4.97
N ASN A 196 9.53 -2.85 5.82
CA ASN A 196 8.83 -1.64 5.41
C ASN A 196 7.56 -1.99 4.65
N SER A 197 6.74 -2.84 5.28
CA SER A 197 5.45 -3.28 4.75
C SER A 197 4.40 -2.18 4.84
N ASP A 198 4.72 -0.95 4.42
CA ASP A 198 3.78 0.16 4.48
C ASP A 198 2.55 -0.13 3.61
N GLY A 199 1.41 0.44 3.96
CA GLY A 199 0.20 0.33 3.15
C GLY A 199 0.27 1.21 1.90
N ILE A 200 -0.33 2.39 1.95
CA ILE A 200 -0.57 3.24 0.79
C ILE A 200 0.19 4.57 0.90
N GLY A 201 0.91 4.93 -0.16
CA GLY A 201 1.51 6.26 -0.34
C GLY A 201 1.27 6.78 -1.76
N GLY A 202 0.59 7.91 -1.89
CA GLY A 202 0.20 8.45 -3.19
C GLY A 202 0.71 9.86 -3.47
N GLY A 203 0.57 10.28 -4.73
CA GLY A 203 0.71 11.66 -5.17
C GLY A 203 -0.45 12.56 -4.70
N PRO A 204 -0.42 13.85 -5.06
CA PRO A 204 -1.51 14.78 -4.77
C PRO A 204 -2.86 14.26 -5.27
N ASN A 205 -3.95 14.57 -4.56
CA ASN A 205 -5.32 14.17 -4.91
C ASN A 205 -5.56 12.65 -5.01
N THR A 206 -4.75 11.83 -4.32
CA THR A 206 -5.01 10.38 -4.22
C THR A 206 -6.28 10.12 -3.42
N ARG A 207 -7.13 9.21 -3.92
CA ARG A 207 -8.37 8.77 -3.27
C ARG A 207 -8.24 7.33 -2.83
N ILE A 208 -8.61 7.05 -1.58
CA ILE A 208 -8.58 5.71 -0.97
C ILE A 208 -9.97 5.45 -0.39
N THR A 209 -10.68 4.46 -0.92
CA THR A 209 -12.06 4.15 -0.53
C THR A 209 -12.27 2.67 -0.22
N ASN A 210 -13.16 2.38 0.73
CA ASN A 210 -13.66 1.02 1.01
C ASN A 210 -12.54 -0.01 1.26
N THR A 211 -11.48 0.39 1.95
CA THR A 211 -10.21 -0.35 2.01
C THR A 211 -9.93 -0.87 3.42
N LYS A 212 -9.31 -2.06 3.52
CA LYS A 212 -8.80 -2.61 4.78
C LYS A 212 -7.27 -2.69 4.72
N ILE A 213 -6.59 -2.21 5.76
CA ILE A 213 -5.13 -2.21 5.84
C ILE A 213 -4.69 -2.87 7.15
N ASP A 214 -3.93 -3.96 7.02
CA ASP A 214 -3.30 -4.66 8.13
C ASP A 214 -1.80 -4.83 7.81
N THR A 215 -1.01 -3.88 8.29
CA THR A 215 0.41 -3.77 7.97
C THR A 215 1.25 -3.59 9.23
N TRP A 216 2.54 -3.90 9.14
CA TRP A 216 3.52 -3.74 10.22
C TRP A 216 4.41 -2.49 10.01
N ASP A 217 3.92 -1.49 9.28
CA ASP A 217 4.54 -0.17 9.14
C ASP A 217 3.45 0.86 8.82
N ASP A 218 3.80 2.08 8.39
CA ASP A 218 2.85 3.16 8.14
C ASP A 218 1.70 2.72 7.21
N ALA A 219 0.46 2.78 7.69
CA ALA A 219 -0.69 2.30 6.92
C ALA A 219 -1.04 3.27 5.78
N ILE A 220 -1.16 4.58 6.07
CA ILE A 220 -1.41 5.62 5.08
C ILE A 220 -0.41 6.76 5.25
N LYS A 221 0.36 7.02 4.19
CA LYS A 221 1.31 8.14 4.12
C LYS A 221 0.62 9.38 3.55
N LEU A 222 0.10 10.23 4.43
CA LEU A 222 -0.52 11.52 4.11
C LEU A 222 0.55 12.56 3.79
N TYR A 223 1.19 12.42 2.61
CA TYR A 223 2.37 13.21 2.24
C TYR A 223 2.10 14.29 1.20
N LYS A 224 0.94 14.27 0.54
CA LYS A 224 0.64 15.11 -0.62
C LYS A 224 -0.74 15.73 -0.48
N ASP A 225 -0.85 16.97 -0.91
CA ASP A 225 -2.08 17.76 -0.77
C ASP A 225 -3.28 17.12 -1.48
N GLY A 226 -4.46 17.31 -0.90
CA GLY A 226 -5.74 16.88 -1.45
C GLY A 226 -6.03 15.38 -1.35
N MET A 227 -5.26 14.60 -0.57
CA MET A 227 -5.59 13.18 -0.39
C MET A 227 -6.90 13.02 0.39
N HIS A 228 -7.72 12.08 -0.08
CA HIS A 228 -9.04 11.74 0.46
C HIS A 228 -9.09 10.26 0.85
N VAL A 229 -9.46 9.98 2.09
CA VAL A 229 -9.55 8.62 2.63
C VAL A 229 -10.95 8.43 3.20
N GLU A 230 -11.69 7.43 2.70
CA GLU A 230 -13.08 7.22 3.08
C GLU A 230 -13.42 5.74 3.25
N ASN A 231 -14.19 5.40 4.30
CA ASN A 231 -14.61 4.01 4.58
C ASN A 231 -13.41 3.06 4.69
N VAL A 232 -12.44 3.41 5.54
CA VAL A 232 -11.20 2.64 5.69
C VAL A 232 -11.10 2.05 7.09
N THR A 233 -10.79 0.77 7.15
CA THR A 233 -10.40 0.08 8.39
C THR A 233 -8.89 -0.14 8.42
N ILE A 234 -8.24 0.28 9.50
CA ILE A 234 -6.80 0.09 9.72
C ILE A 234 -6.60 -0.77 10.97
N ILE A 235 -5.82 -1.84 10.86
CA ILE A 235 -5.29 -2.59 12.00
C ILE A 235 -3.94 -1.97 12.34
N HIS A 236 -3.87 -1.25 13.47
CA HIS A 236 -2.63 -0.64 13.92
C HIS A 236 -1.79 -1.69 14.65
N ASN A 237 -0.78 -2.23 13.98
CA ASN A 237 0.24 -3.09 14.61
C ASN A 237 1.37 -2.26 15.23
N GLY A 238 2.27 -2.89 15.98
CA GLY A 238 3.22 -2.20 16.86
C GLY A 238 4.27 -1.32 16.16
N ASN A 239 4.36 -1.35 14.83
CA ASN A 239 5.28 -0.54 14.06
C ASN A 239 4.55 0.31 13.01
N GLY A 240 4.96 1.57 12.89
CA GLY A 240 4.38 2.51 11.94
C GLY A 240 3.17 3.23 12.52
N ALA A 241 2.64 4.21 11.78
CA ALA A 241 1.44 4.95 12.17
C ALA A 241 0.28 4.63 11.22
N PRO A 242 -0.98 4.62 11.69
CA PRO A 242 -2.15 4.61 10.82
C PRO A 242 -2.11 5.78 9.82
N PHE A 243 -1.75 6.98 10.30
CA PHE A 243 -1.57 8.17 9.47
C PHE A 243 -0.20 8.81 9.70
N GLN A 244 0.69 8.68 8.71
CA GLN A 244 2.03 9.27 8.75
C GLN A 244 2.07 10.56 7.92
N PHE A 245 2.53 11.65 8.52
CA PHE A 245 2.70 12.96 7.87
C PHE A 245 4.08 13.16 7.26
N GLY A 246 5.11 12.45 7.72
CA GLY A 246 6.40 12.49 7.06
C GLY A 246 7.59 12.14 7.94
N TRP A 247 8.64 11.67 7.27
CA TRP A 247 9.98 11.42 7.83
C TRP A 247 10.97 12.57 7.57
N SER A 248 10.55 13.55 6.77
CA SER A 248 11.34 14.68 6.28
C SER A 248 10.43 15.89 6.13
N ASN A 249 11.02 17.05 5.79
CA ASN A 249 10.25 18.25 5.46
C ASN A 249 9.18 17.93 4.40
N LYS A 250 7.95 18.38 4.64
CA LYS A 250 6.85 18.36 3.67
C LYS A 250 6.30 19.77 3.48
N LYS A 251 5.71 20.00 2.31
CA LYS A 251 4.91 21.20 2.08
C LYS A 251 3.64 21.11 2.95
N PRO A 252 3.04 22.25 3.33
CA PRO A 252 1.69 22.27 3.87
C PRO A 252 0.73 21.52 2.94
N ALA A 253 -0.21 20.79 3.53
CA ALA A 253 -1.12 19.93 2.79
C ALA A 253 -2.43 19.74 3.56
N ASN A 254 -3.53 19.64 2.82
CA ASN A 254 -4.87 19.39 3.31
C ASN A 254 -5.26 17.95 3.03
N PHE A 255 -5.90 17.32 4.00
CA PHE A 255 -6.33 15.93 3.96
C PHE A 255 -7.77 15.84 4.41
N TYR A 256 -8.50 14.89 3.83
CA TYR A 256 -9.87 14.59 4.25
C TYR A 256 -9.99 13.11 4.61
N LEU A 257 -10.47 12.85 5.82
CA LEU A 257 -10.70 11.53 6.38
C LEU A 257 -12.18 11.40 6.69
N LYS A 258 -12.84 10.37 6.16
CA LYS A 258 -14.26 10.12 6.40
C LYS A 258 -14.53 8.67 6.75
N ASN A 259 -15.36 8.45 7.77
CA ASN A 259 -15.76 7.12 8.21
C ASN A 259 -14.56 6.16 8.36
N ILE A 260 -13.64 6.53 9.24
CA ILE A 260 -12.42 5.76 9.51
C ILE A 260 -12.61 4.93 10.77
N LEU A 261 -12.19 3.67 10.69
CA LEU A 261 -12.06 2.79 11.86
C LEU A 261 -10.61 2.36 12.03
N VAL A 262 -10.02 2.67 13.18
CA VAL A 262 -8.70 2.16 13.57
C VAL A 262 -8.87 1.19 14.72
N LYS A 263 -8.45 -0.06 14.51
CA LYS A 263 -8.46 -1.11 15.54
C LYS A 263 -7.07 -1.33 16.07
N GLN A 264 -6.99 -1.62 17.36
CA GLN A 264 -5.76 -2.15 17.95
C GLN A 264 -5.40 -3.48 17.25
N GLY A 265 -4.20 -3.53 16.66
CA GLY A 265 -3.56 -4.75 16.19
C GLY A 265 -2.63 -5.35 17.23
N ILE A 266 -1.60 -6.03 16.76
CA ILE A 266 -0.63 -6.71 17.62
C ILE A 266 0.53 -5.74 17.91
N PRO A 267 0.86 -5.44 19.18
CA PRO A 267 2.04 -4.64 19.51
C PRO A 267 3.33 -5.39 19.16
N LYS A 268 4.47 -4.69 19.08
CA LYS A 268 5.77 -5.35 18.83
C LYS A 268 6.03 -6.41 19.88
N GLN A 269 6.45 -7.61 19.48
CA GLN A 269 6.59 -8.71 20.44
C GLN A 269 7.65 -8.41 21.48
N ARG A 270 8.77 -7.80 21.06
CA ARG A 270 9.93 -7.57 21.92
C ARG A 270 9.65 -6.67 23.12
N ASP A 271 8.81 -5.65 22.99
CA ASP A 271 8.54 -4.69 24.06
C ASP A 271 7.06 -4.50 24.39
N LYS A 272 6.17 -5.21 23.69
CA LYS A 272 4.70 -5.15 23.81
C LYS A 272 4.18 -3.72 23.64
N ARG A 273 4.79 -2.94 22.73
CA ARG A 273 4.49 -1.51 22.54
C ARG A 273 4.36 -1.14 21.06
N TYR A 274 3.85 0.08 20.88
CA TYR A 274 3.78 0.80 19.63
C TYR A 274 4.91 1.82 19.54
N ASN A 275 5.53 2.01 18.37
CA ASN A 275 6.57 3.04 18.22
C ASN A 275 6.04 4.40 17.77
N LEU A 276 4.85 4.45 17.15
CA LEU A 276 4.23 5.69 16.65
C LEU A 276 2.77 5.80 17.12
N ALA A 277 2.23 7.02 17.03
CA ALA A 277 0.86 7.35 17.40
C ALA A 277 -0.10 7.22 16.22
N LEU A 278 -1.40 7.45 16.46
CA LEU A 278 -2.43 7.44 15.41
C LEU A 278 -2.06 8.38 14.25
N PHE A 279 -1.76 9.63 14.57
CA PHE A 279 -1.22 10.62 13.65
C PHE A 279 0.23 10.91 14.02
N THR A 280 1.15 10.78 13.07
CA THR A 280 2.57 10.92 13.40
C THR A 280 3.33 11.77 12.39
N ASN A 281 4.16 12.69 12.88
CA ASN A 281 5.30 13.23 12.16
C ASN A 281 6.59 12.66 12.76
N SER A 282 7.35 11.91 11.97
CA SER A 282 8.55 11.20 12.44
C SER A 282 9.86 11.96 12.19
N GLY A 283 9.80 13.12 11.54
CA GLY A 283 10.95 13.98 11.31
C GLY A 283 10.65 15.18 10.39
N GLY A 284 11.60 16.13 10.36
CA GLY A 284 11.48 17.36 9.58
C GLY A 284 10.40 18.32 10.08
N THR A 285 10.01 19.26 9.22
CA THR A 285 8.91 20.21 9.46
C THR A 285 7.74 19.89 8.55
N VAL A 286 6.54 19.79 9.12
CA VAL A 286 5.29 19.57 8.38
C VAL A 286 4.20 20.53 8.87
N SER A 287 3.21 20.81 8.02
CA SER A 287 2.04 21.60 8.42
C SER A 287 0.74 21.01 7.84
N PRO A 288 0.33 19.80 8.27
CA PRO A 288 -0.88 19.16 7.77
C PRO A 288 -2.14 19.79 8.38
N SER A 289 -3.18 19.97 7.57
CA SER A 289 -4.56 20.24 8.01
C SER A 289 -5.44 19.04 7.64
N VAL A 290 -5.98 18.34 8.63
CA VAL A 290 -6.80 17.14 8.44
C VAL A 290 -8.24 17.45 8.81
N THR A 291 -9.16 17.33 7.86
CA THR A 291 -10.60 17.33 8.14
C THR A 291 -11.05 15.89 8.41
N ILE A 292 -11.76 15.69 9.52
CA ILE A 292 -12.20 14.39 10.05
C ILE A 292 -13.72 14.40 10.12
N ASP A 293 -14.34 13.56 9.31
CA ASP A 293 -15.78 13.35 9.20
C ASP A 293 -16.12 11.89 9.52
N GLY A 294 -16.12 11.53 10.81
CA GLY A 294 -16.22 10.12 11.22
C GLY A 294 -14.86 9.48 11.48
N LEU A 295 -14.51 9.30 12.75
CA LEU A 295 -13.32 8.54 13.18
C LEU A 295 -13.62 7.77 14.47
N ALA A 296 -13.40 6.46 14.44
CA ALA A 296 -13.38 5.60 15.63
C ALA A 296 -12.00 4.98 15.82
N VAL A 297 -11.53 4.95 17.07
CA VAL A 297 -10.27 4.37 17.50
C VAL A 297 -10.52 3.42 18.66
N GLU A 298 -10.35 2.13 18.41
CA GLU A 298 -10.58 1.04 19.37
C GLU A 298 -9.25 0.58 19.98
N TYR A 299 -8.69 1.40 20.88
CA TYR A 299 -7.53 1.00 21.71
C TYR A 299 -7.96 0.53 23.09
N THR A 300 -7.25 -0.43 23.66
CA THR A 300 -7.36 -0.78 25.08
C THR A 300 -6.56 0.20 25.95
N ASP A 301 -6.89 0.30 27.24
CA ASP A 301 -6.16 1.15 28.20
C ASP A 301 -4.71 0.67 28.45
N GLN A 302 -4.38 -0.52 27.96
CA GLN A 302 -3.04 -1.08 27.99
C GLN A 302 -2.19 -0.66 26.79
N THR A 303 -2.78 0.00 25.79
CA THR A 303 -2.08 0.46 24.59
C THR A 303 -1.11 1.57 24.95
N LYS A 304 0.19 1.29 24.80
CA LYS A 304 1.26 2.25 25.12
C LYS A 304 2.12 2.52 23.90
N MET A 305 2.54 3.78 23.79
CA MET A 305 3.56 4.19 22.84
C MET A 305 4.93 4.28 23.51
N ASN A 306 5.97 3.93 22.75
CA ASN A 306 7.36 3.93 23.20
C ASN A 306 8.23 4.72 22.23
N ILE A 307 8.65 5.91 22.65
CA ILE A 307 9.72 6.63 21.97
C ILE A 307 11.04 5.99 22.43
N ARG A 308 11.89 5.61 21.47
CA ARG A 308 13.20 5.01 21.77
C ARG A 308 13.98 5.87 22.76
N GLY A 309 14.30 5.31 23.92
CA GLY A 309 15.05 5.99 25.00
C GLY A 309 14.17 6.68 26.04
N SER A 310 12.85 6.64 25.89
CA SER A 310 11.89 7.23 26.83
C SER A 310 11.13 6.16 27.62
N LYS A 311 10.50 6.56 28.72
CA LYS A 311 9.51 5.72 29.41
C LYS A 311 8.28 5.56 28.51
N PRO A 312 7.64 4.38 28.46
CA PRO A 312 6.37 4.21 27.76
C PRO A 312 5.32 5.17 28.29
N THR A 313 4.53 5.73 27.37
CA THR A 313 3.42 6.63 27.69
C THR A 313 2.11 6.01 27.24
N ALA A 314 0.98 6.51 27.76
CA ALA A 314 -0.31 6.27 27.14
C ALA A 314 -0.26 6.67 25.66
N MET A 315 -1.05 6.00 24.81
CA MET A 315 -1.09 6.29 23.38
C MET A 315 -1.65 7.69 23.13
N PRO A 316 -0.85 8.65 22.62
CA PRO A 316 -1.37 9.97 22.30
C PRO A 316 -2.11 9.95 20.96
N LEU A 317 -2.96 10.95 20.71
CA LEU A 317 -3.58 11.14 19.39
C LEU A 317 -2.51 11.49 18.34
N VAL A 318 -1.59 12.39 18.69
CA VAL A 318 -0.55 12.89 17.78
C VAL A 318 0.85 12.73 18.37
N TYR A 319 1.80 12.29 17.56
CA TYR A 319 3.23 12.31 17.90
C TYR A 319 4.03 13.18 16.91
N ILE A 320 4.81 14.13 17.44
CA ILE A 320 5.67 15.03 16.64
C ILE A 320 7.13 14.89 17.05
N ARG A 321 7.89 14.10 16.29
CA ARG A 321 9.35 14.00 16.43
C ARG A 321 10.11 15.14 15.77
N GLY A 322 9.47 15.85 14.83
CA GLY A 322 10.06 16.89 13.99
C GLY A 322 10.62 18.11 14.73
N THR A 323 10.26 19.31 14.27
CA THR A 323 10.73 20.57 14.87
C THR A 323 9.59 21.32 15.54
N GLU A 324 9.93 22.31 16.39
CA GLU A 324 8.99 23.28 16.98
C GLU A 324 8.17 24.06 15.93
N LYS A 325 8.65 24.10 14.68
CA LYS A 325 7.95 24.74 13.56
C LYS A 325 6.82 23.86 12.98
N THR A 326 6.70 22.62 13.44
CA THR A 326 5.66 21.69 12.98
C THR A 326 4.32 22.12 13.55
N LYS A 327 3.31 22.25 12.69
CA LYS A 327 1.96 22.69 13.07
C LYS A 327 0.92 21.74 12.50
N VAL A 328 0.33 20.90 13.34
CA VAL A 328 -0.72 19.96 12.93
C VAL A 328 -2.07 20.56 13.29
N GLU A 329 -2.99 20.61 12.33
CA GLU A 329 -4.37 21.01 12.56
C GLU A 329 -5.31 19.83 12.30
N LEU A 330 -6.11 19.42 13.29
CA LEU A 330 -7.15 18.40 13.16
C LEU A 330 -8.52 19.06 13.34
N LYS A 331 -9.34 19.00 12.29
CA LYS A 331 -10.68 19.61 12.24
C LYS A 331 -11.72 18.50 12.22
N HIS A 332 -12.48 18.37 13.29
CA HIS A 332 -13.65 17.51 13.33
C HIS A 332 -14.86 18.23 12.72
N VAL A 333 -15.58 17.54 11.83
CA VAL A 333 -16.83 18.02 11.26
C VAL A 333 -17.92 17.91 12.33
N GLU A 334 -18.62 19.01 12.58
CA GLU A 334 -19.68 19.09 13.57
C GLU A 334 -20.73 17.99 13.34
N ASN A 335 -21.20 17.37 14.42
CA ASN A 335 -22.17 16.27 14.42
C ASN A 335 -21.70 14.95 13.75
N SER A 336 -20.49 14.88 13.19
CA SER A 336 -19.95 13.60 12.70
C SER A 336 -19.45 12.72 13.86
N PRO A 337 -19.52 11.38 13.76
CA PRO A 337 -19.04 10.50 14.82
C PRO A 337 -17.54 10.69 15.13
N LEU A 338 -17.19 10.83 16.42
CA LEU A 338 -15.79 10.90 16.87
C LEU A 338 -15.61 10.11 18.16
N HIS A 339 -14.99 8.95 18.05
CA HIS A 339 -14.78 8.01 19.14
C HIS A 339 -13.29 7.82 19.33
N LEU A 340 -12.71 8.59 20.25
CA LEU A 340 -11.28 8.55 20.53
C LEU A 340 -11.06 7.94 21.91
N LYS A 341 -10.39 6.80 21.98
CA LYS A 341 -9.89 6.23 23.23
C LYS A 341 -8.39 6.52 23.37
N VAL A 342 -8.07 7.80 23.63
CA VAL A 342 -6.71 8.32 23.81
C VAL A 342 -6.71 9.35 24.94
N ASP A 343 -5.69 9.31 25.79
CA ASP A 343 -5.64 10.10 27.03
C ASP A 343 -4.91 11.44 26.87
N GLN A 344 -4.17 11.58 25.77
CA GLN A 344 -3.28 12.69 25.53
C GLN A 344 -3.42 13.18 24.09
N LEU A 345 -3.55 14.50 23.92
CA LEU A 345 -3.68 15.08 22.59
C LEU A 345 -2.39 14.92 21.79
N HIS A 346 -1.26 15.27 22.36
CA HIS A 346 0.01 15.12 21.66
C HIS A 346 1.19 14.96 22.60
N ILE A 347 2.29 14.43 22.04
CA ILE A 347 3.63 14.54 22.60
C ILE A 347 4.62 14.96 21.51
N GLY A 348 5.70 15.63 21.90
CA GLY A 348 6.78 16.02 21.01
C GLY A 348 7.00 17.53 20.95
N LYS A 349 7.67 17.98 19.89
CA LYS A 349 8.18 19.36 19.76
C LYS A 349 7.19 20.35 19.12
N GLY A 350 6.24 19.89 18.31
CA GLY A 350 5.39 20.79 17.53
C GLY A 350 4.08 21.18 18.21
N GLU A 351 3.30 22.00 17.51
CA GLU A 351 1.97 22.42 17.95
C GLU A 351 0.90 21.52 17.31
N VAL A 352 -0.14 21.20 18.10
CA VAL A 352 -1.35 20.53 17.63
C VAL A 352 -2.55 21.39 17.97
N LYS A 353 -3.32 21.77 16.95
CA LYS A 353 -4.57 22.52 17.09
C LYS A 353 -5.74 21.62 16.72
N THR A 354 -6.77 21.64 17.56
CA THR A 354 -8.04 20.95 17.32
C THR A 354 -9.22 21.91 17.50
N ASN A 355 -10.34 21.66 16.81
CA ASN A 355 -11.62 22.32 17.09
C ASN A 355 -12.55 21.45 17.97
N PHE A 356 -12.05 20.32 18.48
CA PHE A 356 -12.73 19.42 19.40
C PHE A 356 -11.89 19.21 20.66
N LYS A 357 -12.55 18.83 21.77
CA LYS A 357 -11.88 18.40 23.00
C LYS A 357 -11.73 16.89 22.98
N LEU A 358 -10.64 16.37 23.56
CA LEU A 358 -10.55 14.93 23.81
C LEU A 358 -11.62 14.54 24.83
N PRO A 359 -12.29 13.39 24.64
CA PRO A 359 -13.22 12.89 25.64
C PRO A 359 -12.46 12.61 26.94
N THR A 360 -12.98 13.10 28.06
CA THR A 360 -12.56 12.61 29.38
C THR A 360 -13.01 11.15 29.50
N LEU A 361 -12.10 10.25 29.89
CA LEU A 361 -12.28 8.78 29.97
C LEU A 361 -13.56 8.25 30.67
N ASN A 362 -14.31 9.10 31.35
CA ASN A 362 -15.48 8.72 32.16
C ASN A 362 -16.81 8.63 31.39
N ASN A 363 -16.89 9.00 30.11
CA ASN A 363 -18.15 8.90 29.34
C ASN A 363 -18.07 7.77 28.30
N ARG A 364 -18.81 6.68 28.56
CA ARG A 364 -18.80 5.44 27.76
C ARG A 364 -19.54 5.59 26.43
N GLN A 365 -18.87 5.08 25.39
CA GLN A 365 -19.33 4.43 24.15
C GLN A 365 -20.77 4.66 23.67
N ALA A 366 -20.90 5.40 22.55
CA ALA A 366 -21.88 5.06 21.52
C ALA A 366 -21.17 4.18 20.47
N GLU A 367 -21.84 3.13 19.98
CA GLU A 367 -21.33 2.23 18.94
C GLU A 367 -21.47 2.90 17.56
N ILE A 368 -20.41 2.86 16.72
CA ILE A 368 -20.55 3.15 15.29
C ILE A 368 -21.02 1.88 14.58
N THR A 369 -22.31 1.78 14.33
CA THR A 369 -22.88 0.76 13.44
C THR A 369 -22.82 1.26 11.99
N GLY A 370 -21.67 1.13 11.32
CA GLY A 370 -21.55 1.67 9.95
C GLY A 370 -20.45 1.09 9.06
N CYS A 371 -19.32 0.63 9.62
CA CYS A 371 -18.27 0.00 8.83
C CYS A 371 -18.56 -1.50 8.64
N ARG A 372 -19.44 -1.85 7.69
CA ARG A 372 -19.53 -3.25 7.21
C ARG A 372 -18.33 -3.49 6.26
N CYS A 373 -17.48 -4.45 6.63
CA CYS A 373 -16.25 -4.81 5.90
C CYS A 373 -16.52 -5.40 4.51
#